data_AF-A0A843F8Z8-F1
#
_entry.id   AF-A0A843F8Z8-F1
#
_cell.length_a   1.000
_cell.length_b   1.000
_cell.length_c   1.000
_cell.angle_alpha   90.00
_cell.angle_beta   90.00
_cell.angle_gamma   90.00
#
_symmetry.space_group_name_H-M   'P 1'
#
loop_
_entity.id
_entity.type
_entity.pdbx_description
1 polymer ?
#
loop_
_entity_poly.entity_id
_entity_poly.type
_entity_poly.pdbx_seq_one_letter_code
_entity_poly.pdbx_strand_id
1 'polypeptide(L)'
;QITSITDEMLNSEGVPEEVIADDLKQRLTADTLMIAHNTPFDLSFIYYLLKRHFSDEADEIVANLNWLDTYTVFKDRKAYPHKLIDAVHYYGIEEVNFHRAIDDTKALYEVTKALKNERDDLYEYINVFGYNPKYGVNGMKFSFIEYKAQYYCNSLRPSDEILPRK
;
A
#
# COMPACT_ATOMS: atom_id res chain seq x y z
N GLN A 1 -22.22 4.15 2.33
CA GLN A 1 -21.43 3.54 3.43
C GLN A 1 -20.50 2.53 2.80
N ILE A 2 -19.20 2.58 3.13
CA ILE A 2 -18.17 1.78 2.43
C ILE A 2 -17.75 0.52 3.22
N THR A 3 -17.69 0.60 4.55
CA THR A 3 -17.14 -0.49 5.40
C THR A 3 -18.20 -1.28 6.18
N SER A 4 -19.43 -0.78 6.28
CA SER A 4 -20.51 -1.35 7.12
C SER A 4 -20.16 -1.56 8.61
N ILE A 5 -19.04 -0.98 9.10
CA ILE A 5 -18.65 -0.99 10.52
C ILE A 5 -19.53 0.01 11.27
N THR A 6 -20.18 -0.42 12.35
CA THR A 6 -21.06 0.41 13.19
C THR A 6 -20.41 0.76 14.53
N ASP A 7 -20.86 1.82 15.17
CA ASP A 7 -20.42 2.20 16.52
C ASP A 7 -20.70 1.08 17.55
N GLU A 8 -21.78 0.33 17.35
CA GLU A 8 -22.11 -0.83 18.19
C GLU A 8 -21.05 -1.94 18.07
N MET A 9 -20.63 -2.28 16.84
CA MET A 9 -19.53 -3.22 16.62
C MET A 9 -18.22 -2.74 17.25
N LEU A 10 -17.91 -1.45 17.13
CA LEU A 10 -16.71 -0.87 17.75
C LEU A 10 -16.76 -0.95 19.28
N ASN A 11 -17.94 -0.74 19.89
CA ASN A 11 -18.09 -0.85 21.34
C ASN A 11 -17.99 -2.30 21.83
N SER A 12 -18.42 -3.28 21.03
CA SER A 12 -18.44 -4.70 21.43
C SER A 12 -17.15 -5.47 21.09
N GLU A 13 -16.55 -5.18 19.94
CA GLU A 13 -15.42 -5.93 19.37
C GLU A 13 -14.14 -5.09 19.25
N GLY A 14 -14.24 -3.77 19.40
CA GLY A 14 -13.10 -2.88 19.33
C GLY A 14 -12.10 -3.11 20.46
N VAL A 15 -10.85 -2.77 20.18
CA VAL A 15 -9.77 -2.76 21.16
C VAL A 15 -9.21 -1.33 21.27
N PRO A 16 -8.66 -0.94 22.44
CA PRO A 16 -8.07 0.39 22.60
C PRO A 16 -6.94 0.64 21.58
N GLU A 17 -6.84 1.87 21.08
CA GLU A 17 -5.80 2.25 20.10
C GLU A 17 -4.38 1.94 20.61
N GLU A 18 -4.13 2.14 21.90
CA GLU A 18 -2.84 1.84 22.54
C GLU A 18 -2.44 0.37 22.39
N VAL A 19 -3.40 -0.55 22.54
CA VAL A 19 -3.16 -2.00 22.39
C VAL A 19 -2.77 -2.34 20.95
N ILE A 20 -3.39 -1.69 19.96
CA ILE A 20 -3.02 -1.86 18.55
C ILE A 20 -1.66 -1.24 18.28
N ALA A 21 -1.38 -0.06 18.83
CA ALA A 21 -0.10 0.61 18.65
C ALA A 21 1.05 -0.24 19.21
N ASP A 22 0.89 -0.82 20.41
CA ASP A 22 1.84 -1.75 21.01
C ASP A 22 2.05 -3.01 20.15
N ASP A 23 0.97 -3.64 19.68
CA ASP A 23 1.05 -4.84 18.83
C ASP A 23 1.77 -4.54 17.50
N LEU A 24 1.45 -3.41 16.86
CA LEU A 24 2.14 -2.97 15.65
C LEU A 24 3.63 -2.71 15.93
N LYS A 25 3.97 -1.98 16.99
CA LYS A 25 5.37 -1.71 17.35
C LYS A 25 6.17 -3.00 17.56
N GLN A 26 5.57 -4.03 18.16
CA GLN A 26 6.22 -5.33 18.37
C GLN A 26 6.39 -6.13 17.07
N ARG A 27 5.46 -6.02 16.12
CA ARG A 27 5.48 -6.78 14.86
C ARG A 27 6.27 -6.10 13.75
N LEU A 28 6.21 -4.77 13.68
CA LEU A 28 6.85 -3.93 12.67
C LEU A 28 8.33 -3.75 13.01
N THR A 29 9.08 -4.84 12.88
CA THR A 29 10.53 -4.87 13.10
C THR A 29 11.30 -4.41 11.86
N ALA A 30 12.58 -4.07 12.04
CA ALA A 30 13.45 -3.66 10.94
C ALA A 30 13.38 -4.64 9.76
N ASP A 31 13.43 -4.10 8.55
CA ASP A 31 13.37 -4.83 7.27
C ASP A 31 12.03 -5.51 6.94
N THR A 32 11.00 -5.38 7.80
CA THR A 32 9.65 -5.86 7.47
C THR A 32 9.15 -5.20 6.19
N LEU A 33 8.71 -6.00 5.22
CA LEU A 33 8.12 -5.53 3.97
C LEU A 33 6.62 -5.33 4.14
N MET A 34 6.20 -4.07 4.13
CA MET A 34 4.81 -3.63 4.09
C MET A 34 4.35 -3.54 2.64
N ILE A 35 3.24 -4.20 2.33
CA ILE A 35 2.66 -4.21 0.99
C ILE A 35 1.22 -3.71 1.11
N ALA A 36 0.88 -2.69 0.32
CA ALA A 36 -0.47 -2.17 0.22
C ALA A 36 -0.80 -1.77 -1.23
N HIS A 37 -2.06 -1.42 -1.46
CA HIS A 37 -2.52 -0.90 -2.75
C HIS A 37 -2.98 0.54 -2.56
N ASN A 38 -2.20 1.50 -3.07
CA ASN A 38 -2.23 2.91 -2.68
C ASN A 38 -1.66 3.15 -1.26
N THR A 39 -0.48 2.58 -1.05
CA THR A 39 0.28 2.55 0.22
C THR A 39 0.46 3.88 0.95
N PRO A 40 0.57 5.07 0.30
CA PRO A 40 0.62 6.34 1.02
C PRO A 40 -0.50 6.52 2.05
N PHE A 41 -1.69 5.96 1.79
CA PHE A 41 -2.82 5.98 2.73
C PHE A 41 -2.53 5.14 3.98
N ASP A 42 -2.22 3.86 3.82
CA ASP A 42 -1.95 2.93 4.92
C ASP A 42 -0.73 3.34 5.74
N LEU A 43 0.36 3.77 5.09
CA LEU A 43 1.55 4.30 5.76
C LEU A 43 1.19 5.52 6.63
N SER A 44 0.42 6.48 6.10
CA SER A 44 0.01 7.65 6.88
C SER A 44 -0.85 7.24 8.08
N PHE A 45 -1.74 6.26 7.90
CA PHE A 45 -2.62 5.78 8.97
C PHE A 45 -1.82 5.13 10.11
N ILE A 46 -0.90 4.23 9.78
CA ILE A 46 0.01 3.59 10.74
C ILE A 46 0.90 4.64 11.42
N TYR A 47 1.49 5.55 10.65
CA TYR A 47 2.34 6.62 11.20
C TYR A 47 1.60 7.47 12.22
N TYR A 48 0.38 7.94 11.93
CA TYR A 48 -0.36 8.77 12.87
C TYR A 48 -0.82 8.01 14.12
N LEU A 49 -1.14 6.72 14.01
CA LEU A 49 -1.41 5.88 15.17
C LEU A 49 -0.16 5.79 16.06
N LEU A 50 0.99 5.43 15.48
CA LEU A 50 2.26 5.37 16.20
C LEU A 50 2.64 6.73 16.78
N LYS A 51 2.44 7.84 16.07
CA LYS A 51 2.78 9.18 16.54
C LYS A 51 1.98 9.61 17.78
N ARG A 52 0.74 9.11 17.94
CA ARG A 52 -0.09 9.39 19.13
C ARG A 52 0.38 8.66 20.39
N HIS A 53 0.96 7.46 20.24
CA HIS A 53 1.34 6.60 21.36
C HIS A 53 2.86 6.52 21.60
N PHE A 54 3.67 6.75 20.57
CA PHE A 54 5.15 6.70 20.57
C PHE A 54 5.73 7.88 19.79
N SER A 55 5.45 9.11 20.24
CA SER A 55 5.77 10.34 19.50
C SER A 55 7.23 10.45 19.06
N ASP A 56 8.14 9.94 19.87
CA ASP A 56 9.59 10.08 19.68
C ASP A 56 10.18 8.95 18.82
N GLU A 57 9.44 7.85 18.64
CA GLU A 57 9.91 6.65 17.92
C GLU A 57 9.18 6.45 16.57
N ALA A 58 8.00 7.05 16.38
CA ALA A 58 7.14 6.79 15.23
C ALA A 58 7.85 7.00 13.88
N ASP A 59 8.63 8.07 13.75
CA ASP A 59 9.41 8.38 12.55
C ASP A 59 10.47 7.30 12.25
N GLU A 60 11.17 6.82 13.28
CA GLU A 60 12.17 5.74 13.16
C GLU A 60 11.52 4.41 12.82
N ILE A 61 10.40 4.06 13.48
CA ILE A 61 9.68 2.82 13.26
C ILE A 61 9.29 2.70 11.78
N VAL A 62 8.62 3.70 11.19
CA VAL A 62 8.17 3.61 9.80
C VAL A 62 9.31 3.71 8.78
N ALA A 63 10.42 4.39 9.13
CA ALA A 63 11.59 4.51 8.27
C ALA A 63 12.42 3.23 8.20
N ASN A 64 12.35 2.37 9.22
CA ASN A 64 13.05 1.08 9.29
C ASN A 64 12.28 -0.06 8.58
N LEU A 65 11.11 0.23 8.00
CA LEU A 65 10.32 -0.73 7.21
C LEU A 65 10.59 -0.54 5.72
N ASN A 66 10.33 -1.58 4.94
CA ASN A 66 10.30 -1.53 3.48
C ASN A 66 8.86 -1.38 3.00
N TRP A 67 8.61 -0.52 2.01
CA TRP A 67 7.26 -0.24 1.53
C TRP A 67 7.10 -0.54 0.05
N LEU A 68 6.15 -1.38 -0.31
CA LEU A 68 5.80 -1.68 -1.70
C LEU A 68 4.38 -1.24 -2.01
N ASP A 69 4.26 -0.30 -2.96
CA ASP A 69 2.97 0.14 -3.46
C ASP A 69 2.56 -0.58 -4.75
N THR A 70 1.66 -1.56 -4.60
CA THR A 70 1.16 -2.34 -5.75
C THR A 70 0.35 -1.49 -6.73
N TYR A 71 -0.21 -0.35 -6.30
CA TYR A 71 -0.87 0.60 -7.20
C TYR A 71 0.14 1.22 -8.18
N THR A 72 1.27 1.70 -7.65
CA THR A 72 2.38 2.22 -8.44
C THR A 72 2.89 1.18 -9.43
N VAL A 73 3.12 -0.05 -8.98
CA VAL A 73 3.57 -1.16 -9.85
C VAL A 73 2.54 -1.45 -10.95
N PHE A 74 1.27 -1.62 -10.57
CA PHE A 74 0.19 -1.99 -11.51
C PHE A 74 -0.04 -0.92 -12.58
N LYS A 75 0.10 0.36 -12.22
CA LYS A 75 -0.04 1.48 -13.15
C LYS A 75 1.07 1.57 -14.19
N ASP A 76 2.24 0.97 -13.97
CA ASP A 76 3.27 0.79 -14.99
C ASP A 76 2.98 -0.39 -15.93
N ARG A 77 2.08 -1.28 -15.53
CA ARG A 77 1.82 -2.54 -16.22
C ARG A 77 0.57 -2.49 -17.07
N LYS A 78 -0.43 -1.68 -16.68
CA LYS A 78 -1.76 -1.63 -17.29
C LYS A 78 -2.30 -0.23 -17.52
N ALA A 79 -3.18 -0.13 -18.49
CA ALA A 79 -4.02 1.04 -18.69
C ALA A 79 -4.99 1.22 -17.52
N TYR A 80 -5.42 2.47 -17.31
CA TYR A 80 -6.49 2.79 -16.36
C TYR A 80 -7.75 1.96 -16.68
N PRO A 81 -8.52 1.47 -15.69
CA PRO A 81 -8.48 1.79 -14.25
C PRO A 81 -7.51 0.96 -13.40
N HIS A 82 -7.17 1.49 -12.21
CA HIS A 82 -6.07 0.98 -11.37
C HIS A 82 -6.47 0.71 -9.92
N LYS A 83 -7.76 0.51 -9.60
CA LYS A 83 -8.15 0.10 -8.24
C LYS A 83 -7.74 -1.36 -8.01
N LEU A 84 -7.72 -1.79 -6.75
CA LEU A 84 -7.40 -3.18 -6.41
C LEU A 84 -8.32 -4.17 -7.12
N ILE A 85 -9.62 -3.87 -7.20
CA ILE A 85 -10.60 -4.69 -7.93
C ILE A 85 -10.30 -4.79 -9.43
N ASP A 86 -9.75 -3.73 -10.04
CA ASP A 86 -9.35 -3.75 -11.44
C ASP A 86 -8.13 -4.65 -11.65
N ALA A 87 -7.18 -4.66 -10.70
CA ALA A 87 -6.06 -5.60 -10.71
C ALA A 87 -6.50 -7.05 -10.53
N VAL A 88 -7.43 -7.31 -9.59
CA VAL A 88 -8.03 -8.64 -9.38
C VAL A 88 -8.70 -9.15 -10.65
N HIS A 89 -9.53 -8.33 -11.29
CA HIS A 89 -10.16 -8.69 -12.56
C HIS A 89 -9.13 -8.90 -13.67
N TYR A 90 -8.13 -8.02 -13.75
CA TYR A 90 -7.10 -8.11 -14.78
C TYR A 90 -6.31 -9.42 -14.72
N TYR A 91 -5.95 -9.87 -13.52
CA TYR A 91 -5.21 -11.12 -13.33
C TYR A 91 -6.10 -12.36 -13.20
N GLY A 92 -7.43 -12.22 -13.31
CA GLY A 92 -8.37 -13.34 -13.24
C GLY A 92 -8.37 -14.04 -11.88
N ILE A 93 -8.18 -13.30 -10.79
CA ILE A 93 -8.18 -13.85 -9.43
C ILE A 93 -9.64 -14.10 -9.01
N GLU A 94 -10.00 -15.36 -8.77
CA GLU A 94 -11.36 -15.79 -8.41
C GLU A 94 -11.74 -15.44 -6.97
N GLU A 95 -13.06 -15.28 -6.72
CA GLU A 95 -13.69 -15.24 -5.39
C GLU A 95 -13.14 -14.21 -4.38
N VAL A 96 -13.12 -12.92 -4.73
CA VAL A 96 -12.84 -11.86 -3.75
C VAL A 96 -14.15 -11.23 -3.25
N ASN A 97 -14.50 -11.51 -2.00
CA ASN A 97 -15.55 -10.78 -1.29
C ASN A 97 -14.98 -9.46 -0.76
N PHE A 98 -14.91 -8.45 -1.62
CA PHE A 98 -14.57 -7.09 -1.21
C PHE A 98 -15.52 -6.62 -0.10
N HIS A 99 -15.10 -5.65 0.73
CA HIS A 99 -15.82 -5.09 1.90
C HIS A 99 -15.39 -5.63 3.28
N ARG A 100 -14.56 -6.67 3.35
CA ARG A 100 -13.83 -7.04 4.58
C ARG A 100 -12.33 -6.87 4.40
N ALA A 101 -11.66 -6.25 5.38
CA ALA A 101 -10.23 -5.99 5.35
C ALA A 101 -9.37 -7.26 5.12
N ILE A 102 -9.78 -8.40 5.68
CA ILE A 102 -9.07 -9.67 5.49
C ILE A 102 -9.16 -10.19 4.05
N ASP A 103 -10.30 -10.00 3.39
CA ASP A 103 -10.51 -10.48 2.02
C ASP A 103 -9.79 -9.55 1.03
N ASP A 104 -9.78 -8.24 1.29
CA ASP A 104 -8.95 -7.28 0.56
C ASP A 104 -7.44 -7.60 0.71
N THR A 105 -7.00 -8.03 1.90
CA THR A 105 -5.61 -8.44 2.15
C THR A 105 -5.24 -9.71 1.38
N LYS A 106 -6.13 -10.70 1.32
CA LYS A 106 -5.92 -11.93 0.51
C LYS A 106 -5.86 -11.60 -0.99
N ALA A 107 -6.74 -10.73 -1.46
CA ALA A 107 -6.74 -10.28 -2.85
C ALA A 107 -5.45 -9.54 -3.20
N LEU A 108 -4.99 -8.65 -2.31
CA LEU A 108 -3.71 -7.96 -2.45
C LEU A 108 -2.53 -8.93 -2.53
N TYR A 109 -2.53 -9.99 -1.72
CA TYR A 109 -1.49 -11.02 -1.76
C TYR A 109 -1.44 -11.73 -3.14
N GLU A 110 -2.59 -12.15 -3.67
CA GLU A 110 -2.65 -12.79 -4.99
C GLU A 110 -2.30 -11.83 -6.13
N VAL A 111 -2.73 -10.55 -6.06
CA VAL A 111 -2.30 -9.51 -7.00
C VAL A 111 -0.78 -9.32 -6.95
N THR A 112 -0.19 -9.31 -5.75
CA THR A 112 1.26 -9.15 -5.58
C THR A 112 2.03 -10.31 -6.23
N LYS A 113 1.55 -11.55 -6.06
CA LYS A 113 2.10 -12.72 -6.75
C LYS A 113 1.96 -12.61 -8.27
N ALA A 114 0.81 -12.18 -8.76
CA ALA A 114 0.58 -12.01 -10.19
C ALA A 114 1.48 -10.92 -10.78
N LEU A 115 1.69 -9.81 -10.07
CA LEU A 115 2.67 -8.78 -10.43
C LEU A 115 4.08 -9.40 -10.49
N LYS A 116 4.53 -10.09 -9.45
CA LYS A 116 5.86 -10.74 -9.45
C LYS A 116 6.02 -11.72 -10.63
N ASN A 117 4.99 -12.49 -10.96
CA ASN A 117 5.02 -13.48 -12.03
C ASN A 117 5.00 -12.85 -13.44
N GLU A 118 4.27 -11.75 -13.63
CA GLU A 118 4.27 -11.02 -14.92
C GLU A 118 5.63 -10.38 -15.21
N ARG A 119 6.31 -9.88 -14.17
CA ARG A 119 7.70 -9.43 -14.23
C ARG A 119 8.30 -9.40 -12.83
N ASP A 120 9.47 -10.02 -12.69
CA ASP A 120 10.16 -10.16 -11.40
C ASP A 120 11.05 -8.95 -11.09
N ASP A 121 10.45 -7.75 -11.00
CA ASP A 121 11.11 -6.48 -10.78
C ASP A 121 10.59 -5.70 -9.55
N LEU A 122 9.77 -6.33 -8.69
CA LEU A 122 9.13 -5.67 -7.56
C LEU A 122 10.13 -5.05 -6.56
N TYR A 123 11.32 -5.63 -6.44
CA TYR A 123 12.36 -5.12 -5.56
C TYR A 123 12.78 -3.69 -5.92
N GLU A 124 12.69 -3.31 -7.19
CA GLU A 124 13.03 -1.96 -7.68
C GLU A 124 11.99 -0.91 -7.28
N TYR A 125 10.79 -1.35 -6.92
CA TYR A 125 9.69 -0.49 -6.49
C TYR A 125 9.63 -0.30 -4.97
N ILE A 126 10.52 -0.95 -4.21
CA ILE A 126 10.59 -0.76 -2.75
C ILE A 126 10.94 0.70 -2.46
N ASN A 127 10.14 1.33 -1.61
CA ASN A 127 10.22 2.73 -1.21
C ASN A 127 10.09 3.74 -2.38
N VAL A 128 9.46 3.33 -3.50
CA VAL A 128 9.15 4.21 -4.63
C VAL A 128 7.65 4.35 -4.81
N PHE A 129 7.10 5.55 -4.59
CA PHE A 129 5.68 5.83 -4.77
C PHE A 129 5.42 6.75 -5.97
N GLY A 130 4.57 6.28 -6.88
CA GLY A 130 4.09 7.05 -8.01
C GLY A 130 2.97 8.01 -7.63
N TYR A 131 3.03 9.25 -8.12
CA TYR A 131 1.95 10.21 -7.98
C TYR A 131 1.49 10.75 -9.33
N ASN A 132 0.23 11.18 -9.42
CA ASN A 132 -0.26 11.80 -10.66
C ASN A 132 0.27 13.24 -10.76
N PRO A 133 1.04 13.60 -11.81
CA PRO A 133 1.65 14.91 -11.96
C PRO A 133 0.65 16.08 -11.91
N LYS A 134 -0.60 15.84 -12.32
CA LYS A 134 -1.68 16.84 -12.28
C LYS A 134 -2.05 17.25 -10.85
N TYR A 135 -2.00 16.30 -9.91
CA TYR A 135 -2.43 16.51 -8.52
C TYR A 135 -1.25 16.65 -7.55
N GLY A 136 -0.05 16.22 -7.96
CA GLY A 136 1.11 16.17 -7.09
C GLY A 136 1.04 15.00 -6.09
N VAL A 137 1.92 15.04 -5.10
CA VAL A 137 1.89 14.11 -3.97
C VAL A 137 0.82 14.57 -3.00
N ASN A 138 -0.15 13.71 -2.71
CA ASN A 138 -1.19 13.98 -1.73
C ASN A 138 -0.75 13.50 -0.33
N GLY A 139 -1.12 14.24 0.71
CA GLY A 139 -0.87 13.86 2.09
C GLY A 139 0.56 14.13 2.58
N MET A 140 0.96 13.41 3.62
CA MET A 140 2.26 13.53 4.25
C MET A 140 3.36 12.94 3.38
N LYS A 141 4.52 13.61 3.33
CA LYS A 141 5.72 13.09 2.68
C LYS A 141 6.65 12.50 3.72
N PHE A 142 7.20 11.34 3.39
CA PHE A 142 8.19 10.64 4.19
C PHE A 142 9.55 10.70 3.48
N SER A 143 10.60 11.11 4.19
CA SER A 143 11.93 11.31 3.61
C SER A 143 12.60 10.02 3.11
N PHE A 144 12.18 8.87 3.63
CA PHE A 144 12.65 7.54 3.24
C PHE A 144 11.91 6.96 2.03
N ILE A 145 10.96 7.71 1.45
CA ILE A 145 10.22 7.32 0.24
C ILE A 145 10.62 8.24 -0.93
N GLU A 146 10.97 7.64 -2.06
CA GLU A 146 11.13 8.35 -3.33
C GLU A 146 9.76 8.55 -3.99
N TYR A 147 9.38 9.81 -4.20
CA TYR A 147 8.12 10.15 -4.88
C TYR A 147 8.39 10.53 -6.34
N LYS A 148 7.80 9.80 -7.28
CA LYS A 148 8.04 10.00 -8.72
C LYS A 148 6.76 10.32 -9.49
N ALA A 149 6.87 11.25 -10.42
CA ALA A 149 5.78 11.64 -11.30
C ALA A 149 5.42 10.48 -12.24
N GLN A 150 4.24 9.89 -12.05
CA GLN A 150 3.81 8.71 -12.80
C GLN A 150 2.63 9.02 -13.71
N TYR A 151 2.87 8.90 -15.01
CA TYR A 151 1.88 9.10 -16.06
C TYR A 151 1.17 7.79 -16.40
N TYR A 152 -0.07 7.88 -16.90
CA TYR A 152 -0.78 6.73 -17.43
C TYR A 152 0.02 6.05 -18.54
N CYS A 153 0.03 4.71 -18.54
CA CYS A 153 0.47 3.93 -19.67
C CYS A 153 -0.75 3.32 -20.38
N ASN A 154 -0.62 2.96 -21.65
CA ASN A 154 -1.66 2.22 -22.40
C ASN A 154 -1.33 0.72 -22.48
N SER A 155 -0.10 0.34 -22.12
CA SER A 155 0.43 -1.01 -22.18
C SER A 155 1.55 -1.16 -21.14
N LEU A 156 1.96 -2.40 -20.89
CA LEU A 156 3.08 -2.72 -20.01
C LEU A 156 4.34 -1.94 -20.43
N ARG A 157 4.88 -1.14 -19.51
CA ARG A 157 6.12 -0.39 -19.76
C ARG A 157 7.29 -1.34 -19.99
N PRO A 158 8.21 -1.02 -20.93
CA PRO A 158 9.51 -1.68 -21.04
C PRO A 158 10.27 -1.65 -19.71
N SER A 159 11.18 -2.60 -19.50
CA SER A 159 11.92 -2.74 -18.24
C SER A 159 12.82 -1.55 -17.93
N ASP A 160 13.31 -0.84 -18.94
CA ASP A 160 14.11 0.38 -18.83
C ASP A 160 13.25 1.65 -18.63
N GLU A 161 11.93 1.52 -18.70
CA GLU A 161 10.97 2.62 -18.64
C GLU A 161 10.00 2.56 -17.45
N ILE A 162 10.22 1.62 -16.52
CA ILE A 162 9.49 1.55 -15.26
C ILE A 162 9.75 2.78 -14.40
N LEU A 163 8.81 3.12 -13.53
CA LEU A 163 8.85 4.32 -12.71
C LEU A 163 10.16 4.45 -11.89
N PRO A 164 10.68 3.41 -11.22
CA PRO A 164 11.96 3.51 -10.51
C PRO A 164 13.13 3.96 -11.39
N ARG A 165 13.12 3.62 -12.69
CA ARG A 165 14.21 3.90 -13.64
C ARG A 165 14.03 5.15 -14.50
N LYS A 166 12.82 5.73 -14.55
CA LYS A 166 12.52 7.01 -15.23
C LYS A 166 12.86 8.22 -14.39
#